data_AF-A0A0U2YTA2-F1
#
_entry.id   AF-A0A0U2YTA2-F1
#
_cell.length_a   1.000
_cell.length_b   1.000
_cell.length_c   1.000
_cell.angle_alpha   90.00
_cell.angle_beta   90.00
_cell.angle_gamma   90.00
#
_symmetry.space_group_name_H-M   'P 1'
#
loop_
_entity.id
_entity.type
_entity.pdbx_description
1 polymer ?
#
loop_
_entity_poly.entity_id
_entity_poly.type
_entity_poly.pdbx_seq_one_letter_code
_entity_poly.pdbx_strand_id
1 'polypeptide(L)'
;MAKTAKKTAESGDLFADNPRRPATKPVRGKPAAAGEAYTARDIEVLEGLEPVRRRPGMYIGGTDEKALHHLFAEVIDNAMDEALAGHASTIEVEMTADGFVSVTDNGRGMPVDPHPKFPKKSALEVIMTMLHAGGKFDSKVYETSGGL
;
A
#
# COMPACT_ATOMS: atom_id res chain seq x y z
N MET A 1 -4.56 -8.14 -65.28
CA MET A 1 -3.54 -7.07 -65.24
C MET A 1 -3.77 -6.21 -64.01
N ALA A 2 -2.71 -5.96 -63.26
CA ALA A 2 -2.69 -5.35 -61.93
C ALA A 2 -2.59 -3.82 -61.96
N LYS A 3 -3.16 -3.14 -60.95
CA LYS A 3 -2.58 -2.11 -60.05
C LYS A 3 -3.73 -1.36 -59.33
N THR A 4 -3.97 -1.57 -58.03
CA THR A 4 -3.32 -1.02 -56.82
C THR A 4 -4.03 0.22 -56.25
N ALA A 5 -4.64 -0.03 -55.08
CA ALA A 5 -5.04 0.79 -53.94
C ALA A 5 -4.77 2.31 -53.85
N LYS A 6 -5.71 3.03 -53.22
CA LYS A 6 -5.38 3.88 -52.06
C LYS A 6 -6.56 4.00 -51.08
N LYS A 7 -6.23 3.69 -49.82
CA LYS A 7 -7.02 3.76 -48.60
C LYS A 7 -6.87 5.16 -48.00
N THR A 8 -7.94 5.78 -47.50
CA THR A 8 -7.84 6.74 -46.39
C THR A 8 -9.13 6.69 -45.59
N ALA A 9 -8.96 6.41 -44.30
CA ALA A 9 -9.98 6.28 -43.30
C ALA A 9 -10.56 7.66 -42.94
N GLU A 10 -11.87 7.71 -42.76
CA GLU A 10 -12.55 8.81 -42.08
C GLU A 10 -12.18 8.76 -40.59
N SER A 11 -11.51 9.78 -40.09
CA SER A 11 -11.41 10.07 -38.66
C SER A 11 -12.33 11.24 -38.35
N GLY A 12 -13.56 10.93 -37.95
CA GLY A 12 -14.49 11.93 -37.43
C GLY A 12 -14.04 12.36 -36.03
N ASP A 13 -13.54 13.58 -35.92
CA ASP A 13 -13.32 14.24 -34.64
C ASP A 13 -14.68 14.70 -34.07
N LEU A 14 -15.09 14.06 -32.98
CA LEU A 14 -16.40 14.22 -32.31
C LEU A 14 -16.59 15.59 -31.63
N PHE A 15 -15.62 16.50 -31.72
CA PHE A 15 -15.66 17.81 -31.06
C PHE A 15 -15.68 19.01 -32.01
N ALA A 16 -15.93 18.79 -33.32
CA ALA A 16 -15.73 19.82 -34.34
C ALA A 16 -16.77 20.96 -34.39
N ASP A 17 -17.83 20.97 -33.58
CA ASP A 17 -18.82 22.05 -33.61
C ASP A 17 -19.26 22.50 -32.21
N ASN A 18 -18.88 23.73 -31.83
CA ASN A 18 -19.60 24.48 -30.80
C ASN A 18 -19.58 25.99 -31.13
N PRO A 19 -20.75 26.66 -31.31
CA PRO A 19 -20.80 28.06 -31.72
C PRO A 19 -20.27 29.00 -30.62
N ARG A 20 -19.51 30.01 -31.06
CA ARG A 20 -18.81 30.98 -30.19
C ARG A 20 -19.77 31.72 -29.24
N ARG A 21 -19.52 31.59 -27.93
CA ARG A 21 -20.14 32.38 -26.85
C ARG A 21 -19.53 33.81 -26.82
N PRO A 22 -20.30 34.88 -26.54
CA PRO A 22 -19.77 36.25 -26.58
C PRO A 22 -18.73 36.48 -25.48
N ALA A 23 -17.64 37.18 -25.84
CA ALA A 23 -16.50 37.43 -24.97
C ALA A 23 -16.86 38.34 -23.77
N THR A 24 -16.60 37.86 -22.56
CA THR A 24 -16.60 38.68 -21.34
C THR A 24 -15.28 39.44 -21.21
N LYS A 25 -15.36 40.72 -20.83
CA LYS A 25 -14.18 41.58 -20.62
C LYS A 25 -13.28 41.01 -19.50
N PRO A 26 -11.94 41.04 -19.65
CA PRO A 26 -11.05 40.51 -18.62
C PRO A 26 -11.10 41.42 -17.39
N VAL A 27 -11.52 40.87 -16.26
CA VAL A 27 -11.35 41.51 -14.95
C VAL A 27 -9.87 41.44 -14.62
N ARG A 28 -9.21 42.60 -14.55
CA ARG A 28 -7.79 42.69 -14.20
C ARG A 28 -7.64 42.36 -12.71
N GLY A 29 -7.34 41.10 -12.42
CA GLY A 29 -7.03 40.63 -11.07
C GLY A 29 -5.81 41.38 -10.52
N LYS A 30 -5.92 41.84 -9.28
CA LYS A 30 -4.81 42.39 -8.49
C LYS A 30 -3.65 41.38 -8.51
N PRO A 31 -2.38 41.77 -8.74
CA PRO A 31 -1.28 40.81 -8.74
C PRO A 31 -1.24 40.13 -7.36
N ALA A 32 -1.27 38.80 -7.36
CA ALA A 32 -1.00 38.02 -6.18
C ALA A 32 0.34 38.49 -5.62
N ALA A 33 0.40 38.75 -4.30
CA ALA A 33 1.66 38.93 -3.62
C ALA A 33 2.58 37.78 -4.03
N ALA A 34 3.87 38.06 -4.30
CA ALA A 34 4.85 37.07 -4.69
C ALA A 34 4.87 35.95 -3.64
N GLY A 35 4.09 34.90 -3.91
CA GLY A 35 3.93 33.76 -3.02
C GLY A 35 5.25 33.01 -2.97
N GLU A 36 5.54 32.42 -1.82
CA GLU A 36 6.65 31.49 -1.69
C GLU A 36 6.58 30.47 -2.84
N ALA A 37 7.61 30.47 -3.68
CA ALA A 37 7.65 29.59 -4.82
C ALA A 37 7.67 28.14 -4.31
N TYR A 38 6.66 27.35 -4.68
CA TYR A 38 6.66 25.90 -4.49
C TYR A 38 7.72 25.28 -5.40
N THR A 39 8.68 24.61 -4.80
CA THR A 39 9.87 24.06 -5.44
C THR A 39 10.10 22.62 -5.03
N ALA A 40 11.07 21.94 -5.66
CA ALA A 40 11.39 20.55 -5.36
C ALA A 40 11.74 20.29 -3.88
N ARG A 41 12.22 21.31 -3.14
CA ARG A 41 12.56 21.19 -1.72
C ARG A 41 11.33 21.00 -0.81
N ASP A 42 10.14 21.35 -1.32
CA ASP A 42 8.88 21.27 -0.58
C ASP A 42 8.24 19.89 -0.74
N ILE A 43 8.86 18.99 -1.52
CA ILE A 43 8.47 17.59 -1.66
C ILE A 43 9.16 16.76 -0.57
N GLU A 44 8.37 16.20 0.33
CA GLU A 44 8.85 15.29 1.38
C GLU A 44 8.71 13.83 0.91
N VAL A 45 9.77 13.04 1.12
CA VAL A 45 9.75 11.58 0.95
C VAL A 45 9.80 10.97 2.33
N LEU A 46 8.77 10.20 2.67
CA LEU A 46 8.69 9.48 3.94
C LEU A 46 9.27 8.08 3.75
N GLU A 47 10.22 7.70 4.61
CA GLU A 47 10.95 6.43 4.49
C GLU A 47 10.51 5.40 5.54
N GLY A 48 10.76 4.12 5.24
CA GLY A 48 10.46 3.01 6.15
C GLY A 48 8.97 2.98 6.56
N LEU A 49 8.73 3.08 7.87
CA LEU A 49 7.37 3.04 8.46
C LEU A 49 6.79 4.44 8.75
N GLU A 50 7.50 5.51 8.41
CA GLU A 50 6.98 6.88 8.60
C GLU A 50 5.65 7.14 7.89
N PRO A 51 5.41 6.67 6.65
CA PRO A 51 4.11 6.83 6.00
C PRO A 51 2.95 6.23 6.82
N VAL A 52 3.16 5.06 7.43
CA VAL A 52 2.17 4.37 8.26
C VAL A 52 1.83 5.21 9.48
N ARG A 53 2.85 5.73 10.18
CA ARG A 53 2.67 6.54 11.39
C ARG A 53 2.02 7.89 11.08
N ARG A 54 2.32 8.50 9.93
CA ARG A 54 1.76 9.79 9.50
C ARG A 54 0.33 9.66 8.99
N ARG A 55 -0.02 8.51 8.40
CA ARG A 55 -1.32 8.27 7.74
C ARG A 55 -1.88 6.88 8.09
N PRO A 56 -2.12 6.56 9.38
CA PRO A 56 -2.55 5.22 9.80
C PRO A 56 -3.87 4.79 9.15
N GLY A 57 -4.78 5.73 8.88
CA GLY A 57 -6.06 5.44 8.23
C GLY A 57 -5.95 4.78 6.85
N MET A 58 -4.84 4.97 6.13
CA MET A 58 -4.61 4.31 4.84
C MET A 58 -4.22 2.83 4.99
N TYR A 59 -3.76 2.42 6.18
CA TYR A 59 -3.23 1.07 6.44
C TYR A 59 -4.15 0.25 7.34
N ILE A 60 -4.66 0.85 8.42
CA ILE A 60 -5.46 0.15 9.45
C ILE A 60 -6.88 0.71 9.58
N GLY A 61 -7.34 1.49 8.59
CA GLY A 61 -8.72 2.00 8.53
C GLY A 61 -9.07 3.12 9.51
N GLY A 62 -8.17 3.52 10.42
CA GLY A 62 -8.40 4.63 11.34
C GLY A 62 -7.44 4.65 12.52
N THR A 63 -7.87 5.25 13.63
CA THR A 63 -7.20 5.24 14.94
C THR A 63 -8.21 5.09 16.08
N ASP A 64 -9.38 4.53 15.79
CA ASP A 64 -10.43 4.24 16.76
C ASP A 64 -10.32 2.80 17.27
N GLU A 65 -11.30 2.36 18.06
CA GLU A 65 -11.34 1.02 18.62
C GLU A 65 -11.33 -0.08 17.54
N LYS A 66 -11.97 0.16 16.39
CA LYS A 66 -11.95 -0.79 15.27
C LYS A 66 -10.55 -0.95 14.70
N ALA A 67 -9.81 0.15 14.55
CA ALA A 67 -8.42 0.10 14.10
C ALA A 67 -7.52 -0.63 15.11
N LEU A 68 -7.78 -0.52 16.42
CA LEU A 68 -7.06 -1.30 17.44
C LEU A 68 -7.32 -2.81 17.31
N HIS A 69 -8.58 -3.22 17.10
CA HIS A 69 -8.89 -4.62 16.83
C HIS A 69 -8.34 -5.10 15.49
N HIS A 70 -8.24 -4.23 14.49
CA HIS A 70 -7.59 -4.54 13.21
C HIS A 70 -6.11 -4.90 13.41
N LEU A 71 -5.37 -4.13 14.21
CA LEU A 71 -3.97 -4.45 14.53
C LEU A 71 -3.82 -5.85 15.16
N PHE A 72 -4.74 -6.23 16.05
CA PHE A 72 -4.77 -7.57 16.62
C PHE A 72 -5.12 -8.64 15.57
N ALA A 73 -6.12 -8.37 14.71
CA ALA A 73 -6.55 -9.26 13.63
C ALA A 73 -5.37 -9.63 12.71
N GLU A 74 -4.56 -8.64 12.32
CA GLU A 74 -3.38 -8.86 11.45
C GLU A 74 -2.36 -9.83 12.07
N VAL A 75 -2.18 -9.81 13.40
CA VAL A 75 -1.24 -10.73 14.06
C VAL A 75 -1.83 -12.14 14.15
N ILE A 76 -3.09 -12.27 14.57
CA ILE A 76 -3.73 -13.59 14.69
C ILE A 76 -3.97 -14.25 13.33
N ASP A 77 -4.20 -13.49 12.26
CA ASP A 77 -4.35 -14.03 10.91
C ASP A 77 -3.04 -14.66 10.41
N ASN A 78 -1.88 -14.09 10.77
CA ASN A 78 -0.58 -14.70 10.47
C ASN A 78 -0.40 -16.06 11.20
N ALA A 79 -0.83 -16.15 12.47
CA ALA A 79 -0.82 -17.41 13.21
C ALA A 79 -1.81 -18.43 12.62
N MET A 80 -2.98 -17.95 12.18
CA MET A 80 -4.00 -18.79 11.51
C MET A 80 -3.48 -19.36 10.20
N ASP A 81 -2.71 -18.60 9.42
CA ASP A 81 -2.11 -19.09 8.17
C ASP A 81 -1.13 -20.24 8.41
N GLU A 82 -0.38 -20.25 9.53
CA GLU A 82 0.43 -21.41 9.91
C GLU A 82 -0.43 -22.63 10.26
N ALA A 83 -1.58 -22.42 10.91
CA ALA A 83 -2.51 -23.50 11.22
C ALA A 83 -3.17 -24.07 9.95
N LEU A 84 -3.59 -23.22 9.01
CA LEU A 84 -4.17 -23.62 7.72
C LEU A 84 -3.16 -24.36 6.85
N ALA A 85 -1.87 -24.00 6.92
CA ALA A 85 -0.79 -24.72 6.28
C ALA A 85 -0.43 -26.05 6.98
N GLY A 86 -1.09 -26.39 8.10
CA GLY A 86 -0.85 -27.61 8.87
C GLY A 86 0.42 -27.58 9.71
N HIS A 87 0.96 -26.40 9.99
CA HIS A 87 2.20 -26.22 10.75
C HIS A 87 1.99 -25.81 12.20
N ALA A 88 0.85 -25.17 12.53
CA ALA A 88 0.46 -24.87 13.89
C ALA A 88 -0.77 -25.70 14.30
N SER A 89 -0.83 -26.08 15.57
CA SER A 89 -1.98 -26.76 16.19
C SER A 89 -2.59 -25.95 17.33
N THR A 90 -1.87 -24.95 17.82
CA THR A 90 -2.22 -24.18 19.01
C THR A 90 -1.90 -22.73 18.78
N ILE A 91 -2.87 -21.86 19.10
CA ILE A 91 -2.73 -20.42 19.11
C ILE A 91 -3.26 -19.96 20.48
N GLU A 92 -2.42 -19.26 21.23
CA GLU A 92 -2.73 -18.70 22.54
C GLU A 92 -2.82 -17.18 22.43
N VAL A 93 -3.86 -16.60 23.04
CA VAL A 93 -4.07 -15.15 23.11
C VAL A 93 -4.18 -14.75 24.57
N GLU A 94 -3.34 -13.80 24.98
CA GLU A 94 -3.33 -13.27 26.34
C GLU A 94 -3.48 -11.75 26.32
N MET A 95 -4.34 -11.21 27.18
CA MET A 95 -4.42 -9.78 27.46
C MET A 95 -3.93 -9.53 28.89
N THR A 96 -2.86 -8.76 29.01
CA THR A 96 -2.27 -8.40 30.29
C THR A 96 -3.03 -7.24 30.95
N ALA A 97 -2.90 -7.09 32.27
CA ALA A 97 -3.51 -6.00 33.01
C ALA A 97 -2.97 -4.61 32.60
N ASP A 98 -1.76 -4.56 32.03
CA ASP A 98 -1.12 -3.33 31.54
C ASP A 98 -1.60 -2.93 30.13
N GLY A 99 -2.54 -3.67 29.54
CA GLY A 99 -3.13 -3.37 28.24
C GLY A 99 -2.35 -3.92 27.03
N PHE A 100 -1.37 -4.80 27.25
CA PHE A 100 -0.74 -5.54 26.15
C PHE A 100 -1.57 -6.76 25.75
N VAL A 101 -1.62 -7.03 24.46
CA VAL A 101 -2.17 -8.27 23.89
C VAL A 101 -1.02 -9.04 23.25
N SER A 102 -0.88 -10.33 23.59
CA SER A 102 0.07 -11.24 22.96
C SER A 102 -0.67 -12.32 22.18
N VAL A 103 -0.07 -12.73 21.06
CA VAL A 103 -0.49 -13.88 20.26
C VAL A 103 0.71 -14.79 20.14
N THR A 104 0.56 -16.04 20.55
CA THR A 104 1.62 -17.06 20.50
C THR A 104 1.10 -18.26 19.71
N ASP A 105 1.85 -18.72 18.72
CA ASP A 105 1.58 -19.95 17.99
C ASP A 105 2.77 -20.92 18.07
N ASN A 106 2.51 -22.19 17.73
CA ASN A 106 3.53 -23.22 17.62
C ASN A 106 3.85 -23.60 16.16
N GLY A 107 3.68 -22.65 15.23
CA GLY A 107 4.00 -22.82 13.82
C GLY A 107 5.50 -22.93 13.54
N ARG A 108 5.90 -22.74 12.28
CA ARG A 108 7.31 -22.84 11.86
C ARG A 108 8.20 -21.76 12.47
N GLY A 109 7.60 -20.65 12.89
CA GLY A 109 8.29 -19.44 13.33
C GLY A 109 8.75 -18.56 12.17
N MET A 110 9.04 -17.29 12.48
CA MET A 110 9.56 -16.34 11.51
C MET A 110 11.03 -16.63 11.19
N PRO A 111 11.45 -16.57 9.90
CA PRO A 111 12.86 -16.70 9.55
C PRO A 111 13.72 -15.59 10.19
N VAL A 112 14.81 -15.97 10.85
CA VAL A 112 15.73 -15.02 11.53
C VAL A 112 17.08 -14.90 10.84
N ASP A 113 17.34 -15.70 9.81
CA ASP A 113 18.58 -15.65 9.04
C ASP A 113 18.72 -14.35 8.23
N PRO A 114 19.94 -13.94 7.85
CA PRO A 114 20.16 -12.79 6.99
C PRO A 114 19.38 -12.87 5.67
N HIS A 115 18.70 -11.79 5.31
CA HIS A 115 17.89 -11.77 4.09
C HIS A 115 18.80 -11.69 2.84
N PRO A 116 18.58 -12.48 1.77
CA PRO A 116 19.47 -12.53 0.61
C PRO A 116 19.69 -11.17 -0.09
N LYS A 117 18.65 -10.33 -0.15
CA LYS A 117 18.75 -8.96 -0.71
C LYS A 117 19.31 -7.94 0.28
N PHE A 118 19.26 -8.23 1.58
CA PHE A 118 19.71 -7.34 2.65
C PHE A 118 20.61 -8.11 3.62
N PRO A 119 21.84 -8.49 3.23
CA PRO A 119 22.68 -9.43 4.02
C PRO A 119 23.06 -8.93 5.42
N LYS A 120 22.86 -7.64 5.70
CA LYS A 120 23.11 -7.01 7.00
C LYS A 120 21.88 -7.00 7.93
N LYS A 121 20.72 -7.45 7.46
CA LYS A 121 19.44 -7.48 8.19
C LYS A 121 18.93 -8.92 8.22
N SER A 122 18.36 -9.35 9.34
CA SER A 122 17.61 -10.62 9.38
C SER A 122 16.34 -10.52 8.55
N ALA A 123 15.82 -11.65 8.10
CA ALA A 123 14.50 -11.72 7.48
C ALA A 123 13.41 -11.17 8.44
N LEU A 124 13.52 -11.45 9.74
CA LEU A 124 12.68 -10.86 10.79
C LEU A 124 12.70 -9.32 10.79
N GLU A 125 13.89 -8.71 10.72
CA GLU A 125 13.98 -7.25 10.65
C GLU A 125 13.38 -6.71 9.35
N VAL A 126 13.61 -7.39 8.22
CA VAL A 126 13.05 -6.99 6.92
C VAL A 126 11.52 -6.96 6.96
N ILE A 127 10.86 -8.04 7.42
CA ILE A 127 9.39 -8.10 7.47
C ILE A 127 8.79 -7.12 8.48
N MET A 128 9.50 -6.80 9.57
CA MET A 128 9.02 -5.87 10.59
C MET A 128 9.26 -4.39 10.25
N THR A 129 10.18 -4.08 9.31
CA THR A 129 10.60 -2.68 9.06
C THR A 129 10.39 -2.22 7.62
N MET A 130 10.02 -3.11 6.72
CA MET A 130 9.80 -2.79 5.31
C MET A 130 8.37 -3.15 4.89
N LEU A 131 7.66 -2.17 4.34
CA LEU A 131 6.37 -2.42 3.70
C LEU A 131 6.55 -3.33 2.48
N HIS A 132 5.51 -4.12 2.19
CA HIS A 132 5.48 -5.04 1.04
C HIS A 132 6.61 -6.09 1.06
N ALA A 133 6.99 -6.55 2.24
CA ALA A 133 7.91 -7.66 2.45
C ALA A 133 7.20 -8.82 3.17
N GLY A 134 7.31 -10.04 2.65
CA GLY A 134 6.61 -11.20 3.18
C GLY A 134 6.75 -12.43 2.28
N GLY A 135 6.40 -13.60 2.81
CA GLY A 135 6.46 -14.88 2.10
C GLY A 135 5.17 -15.27 1.35
N LYS A 136 4.15 -14.38 1.35
CA LYS A 136 2.81 -14.67 0.80
C LYS A 136 2.60 -14.17 -0.65
N PHE A 137 3.65 -13.71 -1.31
CA PHE A 137 3.55 -13.20 -2.69
C PHE A 137 3.60 -14.29 -3.76
N ASP A 138 4.08 -15.49 -3.41
CA ASP A 138 4.00 -16.68 -4.24
C ASP A 138 3.31 -17.83 -3.50
N SER A 139 2.50 -18.62 -4.21
CA SER A 139 1.69 -19.71 -3.63
C SER A 139 2.52 -20.90 -3.12
N LYS A 140 3.85 -20.74 -2.99
CA LYS A 140 4.77 -21.83 -2.62
C LYS A 140 4.83 -22.05 -1.12
N VAL A 141 4.57 -21.00 -0.32
CA VAL A 141 4.70 -21.06 1.14
C VAL A 141 3.33 -21.20 1.81
N TYR A 142 2.29 -20.58 1.23
CA TYR A 142 0.90 -20.69 1.68
C TYR A 142 -0.01 -20.88 0.45
N GLU A 143 -0.73 -22.00 0.39
CA GLU A 143 -1.69 -22.27 -0.70
C GLU A 143 -3.00 -21.46 -0.53
N THR A 144 -3.36 -21.12 0.70
CA THR A 144 -4.48 -20.25 1.04
C THR A 144 -4.08 -19.43 2.27
N SER A 145 -4.03 -18.11 2.13
CA SER A 145 -3.71 -17.19 3.24
C SER A 145 -4.64 -15.99 3.24
N GLY A 146 -5.01 -15.51 4.42
CA GLY A 146 -5.87 -14.32 4.57
C GLY A 146 -5.16 -12.99 4.32
N GLY A 147 -3.87 -12.90 4.66
CA GLY A 147 -3.11 -11.65 4.57
C GLY A 147 -2.55 -11.36 3.18
N LEU A 148 -2.90 -10.21 2.60
CA LEU A 148 -2.35 -9.65 1.35
C LEU A 148 -2.16 -8.12 1.44
#